data_AF-A0A938HWR3-F1
#
_entry.id   AF-A0A938HWR3-F1
#
_cell.length_a   1.000
_cell.length_b   1.000
_cell.length_c   1.000
_cell.angle_alpha   90.00
_cell.angle_beta   90.00
_cell.angle_gamma   90.00
#
_symmetry.space_group_name_H-M   'P 1'
#
loop_
_entity.id
_entity.type
_entity.pdbx_description
1 polymer ?
#
loop_
_entity_poly.entity_id
_entity_poly.type
_entity_poly.pdbx_seq_one_letter_code
_entity_poly.pdbx_strand_id
1 'polypeptide(L)'
;SPFKSLGGHTPDQIRRSKVILWEGHCSVHTRFSVKQIEAARQQYPDVNILVHPECTNEVVTSADFVGSTEFIASKVREAPPGSKWAIGTEINLVNRLAQENPDKTVFCLDPIVCPCATMYRIHPAYLLWVLEGLMAGLAINRIKVEVDVAAEARAALRRMLENAR
;
A
#
# COMPACT_ATOMS: atom_id res chain seq x y z
N SER A 1 -14.69 12.93 -15.16
CA SER A 1 -13.80 13.65 -14.24
C SER A 1 -13.96 13.01 -12.89
N PRO A 2 -12.90 12.48 -12.27
CA PRO A 2 -12.98 11.64 -11.07
C PRO A 2 -13.53 12.37 -9.84
N PHE A 3 -13.63 13.70 -9.86
CA PHE A 3 -14.31 14.50 -8.82
C PHE A 3 -15.83 14.53 -8.95
N LYS A 4 -16.36 14.20 -10.12
CA LYS A 4 -17.79 14.02 -10.28
C LYS A 4 -18.16 12.71 -9.58
N SER A 5 -19.35 12.66 -8.97
CA SER A 5 -19.92 11.42 -8.45
C SER A 5 -19.78 10.30 -9.48
N LEU A 6 -19.29 9.14 -9.05
CA LEU A 6 -19.03 7.98 -9.90
C LEU A 6 -18.09 8.25 -11.09
N GLY A 7 -17.16 9.19 -10.96
CA GLY A 7 -16.21 9.58 -12.01
C GLY A 7 -16.82 10.33 -13.19
N GLY A 8 -18.10 10.73 -13.07
CA GLY A 8 -18.89 11.30 -14.16
C GLY A 8 -19.61 10.24 -14.99
N HIS A 9 -19.64 8.99 -14.53
CA HIS A 9 -20.41 7.91 -15.14
C HIS A 9 -21.75 7.72 -14.43
N THR A 10 -22.76 7.26 -15.15
CA THR A 10 -24.00 6.80 -14.52
C THR A 10 -23.80 5.43 -13.87
N PRO A 11 -24.59 5.07 -12.86
CA PRO A 11 -24.57 3.73 -12.27
C PRO A 11 -24.71 2.61 -13.33
N ASP A 12 -25.54 2.83 -14.36
CA ASP A 12 -25.74 1.85 -15.42
C ASP A 12 -24.53 1.71 -16.35
N GLN A 13 -23.80 2.81 -16.61
CA GLN A 13 -22.54 2.74 -17.36
C GLN A 13 -21.51 1.91 -16.59
N ILE A 14 -21.41 2.09 -15.27
CA ILE A 14 -20.50 1.29 -14.44
C ILE A 14 -20.90 -0.18 -14.45
N ARG A 15 -22.18 -0.50 -14.22
CA ARG A 15 -22.68 -1.90 -14.22
C ARG A 15 -22.49 -2.62 -15.55
N ARG A 16 -22.56 -1.89 -16.67
CA ARG A 16 -22.36 -2.44 -18.02
C ARG A 16 -20.89 -2.46 -18.45
N SER A 17 -19.99 -1.84 -17.68
CA SER A 17 -18.57 -1.78 -18.04
C SER A 17 -17.95 -3.16 -17.88
N LYS A 18 -17.18 -3.57 -18.89
CA LYS A 18 -16.42 -4.82 -18.85
C LYS A 18 -15.04 -4.54 -18.27
N VAL A 19 -14.76 -5.12 -17.10
CA VAL A 19 -13.41 -5.12 -16.51
C VAL A 19 -12.71 -6.40 -16.93
N ILE A 20 -11.57 -6.28 -17.60
CA ILE A 20 -10.71 -7.42 -17.93
C ILE A 20 -9.71 -7.53 -16.79
N LEU A 21 -9.88 -8.56 -15.96
CA LEU A 21 -8.99 -8.82 -14.84
C LEU A 21 -7.79 -9.63 -15.33
N TRP A 22 -6.60 -9.17 -14.96
CA TRP A 22 -5.38 -9.97 -15.04
C TRP A 22 -5.17 -10.67 -13.70
N GLU A 23 -4.65 -11.90 -13.70
CA GLU A 23 -4.40 -12.68 -12.47
C GLU A 23 -3.16 -12.18 -11.69
N GLY A 24 -3.05 -10.86 -11.52
CA GLY A 24 -2.03 -10.21 -10.72
C GLY A 24 -2.45 -10.15 -9.26
N HIS A 25 -1.55 -10.53 -8.36
CA HIS A 25 -1.73 -10.37 -6.92
C HIS A 25 -0.40 -10.01 -6.26
N CYS A 26 -0.47 -9.37 -5.10
CA CYS A 26 0.69 -9.11 -4.26
C CYS A 26 0.91 -10.27 -3.29
N SER A 27 2.10 -10.88 -3.31
CA SER A 27 2.44 -11.98 -2.40
C SER A 27 2.49 -11.57 -0.93
N VAL A 28 2.58 -10.26 -0.63
CA VAL A 28 2.53 -9.73 0.73
C VAL A 28 1.09 -9.63 1.21
N HIS A 29 0.21 -8.98 0.45
CA HIS A 29 -1.17 -8.72 0.87
C HIS A 29 -2.11 -9.93 0.80
N THR A 30 -1.73 -10.97 0.08
CA THR A 30 -2.47 -12.26 0.04
C THR A 30 -2.23 -13.13 1.28
N ARG A 31 -1.32 -12.74 2.18
CA ARG A 31 -1.03 -13.48 3.42
C ARG A 31 -2.05 -13.21 4.53
N PHE A 32 -2.73 -12.07 4.46
CA PHE A 32 -3.72 -11.70 5.45
C PHE A 32 -4.96 -12.57 5.28
N SER A 33 -5.58 -12.91 6.41
CA SER A 33 -6.74 -13.79 6.46
C SER A 33 -7.74 -13.29 7.50
N VAL A 34 -9.01 -13.63 7.30
CA VAL A 34 -10.08 -13.31 8.25
C VAL A 34 -9.80 -13.89 9.63
N LYS A 35 -9.16 -15.07 9.70
CA LYS A 35 -8.75 -15.69 10.97
C LYS A 35 -7.78 -14.83 11.78
N GLN A 36 -6.86 -14.12 11.13
CA GLN A 36 -5.96 -13.19 11.82
C GLN A 36 -6.71 -11.97 12.33
N ILE A 37 -7.73 -11.48 11.60
CA ILE A 37 -8.63 -10.42 12.07
C ILE A 37 -9.38 -10.86 13.31
N GLU A 38 -9.97 -12.06 13.28
CA GLU A 38 -10.69 -12.65 14.40
C GLU A 38 -9.78 -12.81 15.62
N ALA A 39 -8.57 -13.32 15.43
CA ALA A 39 -7.58 -13.46 16.50
C ALA A 39 -7.19 -12.11 17.10
N ALA A 40 -6.96 -11.08 16.27
CA ALA A 40 -6.65 -9.74 16.74
C ALA A 40 -7.79 -9.15 17.58
N ARG A 41 -9.04 -9.33 17.14
CA ARG A 41 -10.24 -8.88 17.89
C ARG A 41 -10.45 -9.67 19.19
N GLN A 42 -10.11 -10.96 19.22
CA GLN A 42 -10.14 -11.75 20.46
C GLN A 42 -9.10 -11.26 21.48
N GLN A 43 -7.89 -10.91 21.02
CA GLN A 43 -6.82 -10.41 21.87
C GLN A 43 -7.09 -8.97 22.34
N TYR A 44 -7.66 -8.14 21.46
CA TYR A 44 -7.95 -6.74 21.70
C TYR A 44 -9.38 -6.42 21.23
N PRO A 45 -10.38 -6.49 22.12
CA PRO A 45 -11.79 -6.30 21.76
C PRO A 45 -12.12 -4.92 21.14
N ASP A 46 -11.31 -3.90 21.42
CA ASP A 46 -11.45 -2.52 20.93
C ASP A 46 -10.48 -2.18 19.78
N VAL A 47 -9.87 -3.18 19.14
CA VAL A 47 -8.92 -2.96 18.04
C VAL A 47 -9.61 -2.52 16.76
N ASN A 48 -8.99 -1.55 16.08
CA ASN A 48 -9.37 -1.13 14.73
C ASN A 48 -8.56 -1.95 13.71
N ILE A 49 -9.25 -2.53 12.74
CA ILE A 49 -8.66 -3.31 11.66
C ILE A 49 -8.55 -2.45 10.41
N LEU A 50 -7.32 -2.22 9.95
CA LEU A 50 -7.02 -1.29 8.86
C LEU A 50 -6.12 -1.97 7.82
N VAL A 51 -6.63 -2.20 6.61
CA VAL A 51 -5.94 -3.02 5.59
C VAL A 51 -5.74 -2.29 4.26
N HIS A 52 -4.76 -2.72 3.49
CA HIS A 52 -4.56 -2.23 2.12
C HIS A 52 -5.57 -2.88 1.15
N PRO A 53 -6.07 -2.18 0.12
CA PRO A 53 -7.02 -2.75 -0.86
C PRO A 53 -6.45 -3.88 -1.72
N GLU A 54 -5.13 -4.13 -1.69
CA GLU A 54 -4.50 -5.29 -2.33
C GLU A 54 -4.71 -6.61 -1.57
N CYS A 55 -5.29 -6.56 -0.36
CA CYS A 55 -5.68 -7.78 0.36
C CYS A 55 -6.82 -8.51 -0.37
N THR A 56 -7.04 -9.78 -0.03
CA THR A 56 -8.16 -10.52 -0.60
C THR A 56 -9.50 -9.88 -0.24
N ASN A 57 -10.53 -10.12 -1.06
CA ASN A 57 -11.83 -9.49 -0.87
C ASN A 57 -12.45 -9.81 0.49
N GLU A 58 -12.22 -11.02 1.01
CA GLU A 58 -12.71 -11.45 2.32
C GLU A 58 -12.07 -10.64 3.45
N VAL A 59 -10.77 -10.35 3.36
CA VAL A 59 -10.04 -9.51 4.33
C VAL A 59 -10.50 -8.07 4.24
N VAL A 60 -10.61 -7.52 3.03
CA VAL A 60 -11.08 -6.15 2.78
C VAL A 60 -12.49 -5.94 3.35
N THR A 61 -13.38 -6.89 3.14
CA THR A 61 -14.77 -6.82 3.61
C THR A 61 -14.90 -7.00 5.12
N SER A 62 -13.94 -7.67 5.75
CA SER A 62 -13.92 -7.92 7.20
C SER A 62 -13.23 -6.82 8.02
N ALA A 63 -12.51 -5.91 7.35
CA ALA A 63 -11.78 -4.81 7.97
C ALA A 63 -12.70 -3.61 8.27
N ASP A 64 -12.33 -2.82 9.28
CA ASP A 64 -13.07 -1.61 9.66
C ASP A 64 -12.74 -0.44 8.72
N PHE A 65 -11.51 -0.43 8.20
CA PHE A 65 -11.01 0.60 7.30
C PHE A 65 -10.15 0.00 6.18
N VAL A 66 -10.24 0.59 4.99
CA VAL A 66 -9.51 0.16 3.79
C VAL A 66 -8.93 1.37 3.09
N GLY A 67 -7.64 1.35 2.75
CA GLY A 67 -7.04 2.42 1.98
C GLY A 67 -5.56 2.24 1.64
N SER A 68 -5.01 3.22 0.91
CA SER A 68 -3.59 3.26 0.55
C SER A 68 -2.69 3.38 1.78
N THR A 69 -1.39 3.19 1.60
CA THR A 69 -0.40 3.40 2.68
C THR A 69 -0.48 4.79 3.31
N GLU A 70 -0.78 5.82 2.52
CA GLU A 70 -0.95 7.20 3.04
C GLU A 70 -2.22 7.33 3.88
N PHE A 71 -3.34 6.76 3.40
CA PHE A 71 -4.58 6.74 4.18
C PHE A 71 -4.39 6.00 5.51
N ILE A 72 -3.68 4.87 5.48
CA ILE A 72 -3.33 4.10 6.68
C ILE A 72 -2.52 4.97 7.66
N ALA A 73 -1.48 5.64 7.17
CA ALA A 73 -0.61 6.49 7.98
C ALA A 73 -1.34 7.71 8.57
N SER A 74 -2.18 8.39 7.78
CA SER A 74 -3.02 9.50 8.26
C SER A 74 -3.99 9.03 9.34
N LYS A 75 -4.72 7.92 9.10
CA LYS A 75 -5.68 7.38 10.09
C LYS A 75 -5.04 7.04 11.43
N VAL A 76 -3.86 6.43 11.43
CA VAL A 76 -3.16 6.09 12.67
C VAL A 76 -2.64 7.34 13.38
N ARG A 77 -2.10 8.33 12.65
CA ARG A 77 -1.60 9.59 13.24
C ARG A 77 -2.72 10.41 13.88
N GLU A 78 -3.88 10.47 13.24
CA GLU A 78 -5.05 11.24 13.68
C GLU A 78 -5.88 10.53 14.76
N ALA A 79 -5.60 9.26 15.04
CA ALA A 79 -6.31 8.47 16.03
C ALA A 79 -6.06 8.98 17.47
N PRO A 80 -7.03 8.79 18.38
CA PRO A 80 -6.85 9.19 19.77
C PRO A 80 -5.74 8.37 20.46
N PRO A 81 -5.03 8.94 21.45
CA PRO A 81 -4.11 8.19 22.30
C PRO A 81 -4.78 6.98 22.96
N GLY A 82 -4.03 5.90 23.15
CA GLY A 82 -4.53 4.63 23.72
C GLY A 82 -5.32 3.75 22.75
N SER A 83 -5.57 4.23 21.52
CA SER A 83 -6.21 3.43 20.47
C SER A 83 -5.32 2.27 20.01
N LYS A 84 -5.96 1.20 19.53
CA LYS A 84 -5.31 -0.03 19.09
C LYS A 84 -5.60 -0.27 17.62
N TRP A 85 -4.57 -0.63 16.86
CA TRP A 85 -4.59 -0.75 15.41
C TRP A 85 -3.87 -2.02 14.97
N ALA A 86 -4.62 -2.92 14.33
CA ALA A 86 -4.05 -4.06 13.62
C ALA A 86 -4.01 -3.72 12.13
N ILE A 87 -2.81 -3.66 11.55
CA ILE A 87 -2.60 -3.18 10.19
C ILE A 87 -2.25 -4.33 9.24
N GLY A 88 -3.02 -4.45 8.15
CA GLY A 88 -2.78 -5.40 7.06
C GLY A 88 -2.08 -4.75 5.87
N THR A 89 -0.77 -4.52 5.98
CA THR A 89 0.08 -4.01 4.89
C THR A 89 1.54 -4.41 5.11
N GLU A 90 2.46 -3.86 4.31
CA GLU A 90 3.90 -4.11 4.44
C GLU A 90 4.45 -3.71 5.82
N ILE A 91 5.25 -4.58 6.43
CA ILE A 91 5.66 -4.53 7.83
C ILE A 91 6.50 -3.29 8.20
N ASN A 92 7.34 -2.76 7.30
CA ASN A 92 8.16 -1.60 7.61
C ASN A 92 7.30 -0.35 7.82
N LEU A 93 6.20 -0.22 7.08
CA LEU A 93 5.24 0.85 7.33
C LEU A 93 4.63 0.69 8.73
N VAL A 94 4.19 -0.52 9.10
CA VAL A 94 3.58 -0.78 10.40
C VAL A 94 4.54 -0.48 11.55
N ASN A 95 5.78 -0.98 11.46
CA ASN A 95 6.81 -0.76 12.47
C ASN A 95 7.14 0.73 12.63
N ARG A 96 7.27 1.46 11.52
CA ARG A 96 7.48 2.91 11.55
C ARG A 96 6.31 3.62 12.21
N LEU A 97 5.07 3.28 11.87
CA LEU A 97 3.88 3.89 12.49
C LEU A 97 3.83 3.62 14.00
N ALA A 98 4.19 2.42 14.44
CA ALA A 98 4.30 2.09 15.87
C ALA A 98 5.38 2.92 16.58
N GLN A 99 6.53 3.15 15.94
CA GLN A 99 7.61 3.98 16.49
C GLN A 99 7.24 5.47 16.54
N GLU A 100 6.55 5.98 15.51
CA GLU A 100 6.12 7.38 15.41
C GLU A 100 4.92 7.71 16.32
N ASN A 101 4.17 6.69 16.78
CA ASN A 101 2.97 6.85 17.61
C ASN A 101 3.04 5.99 18.89
N PRO A 102 4.00 6.25 19.80
CA PRO A 102 4.21 5.43 21.00
C PRO A 102 3.03 5.50 22.00
N ASP A 103 2.15 6.49 21.85
CA ASP A 103 0.92 6.66 22.61
C ASP A 103 -0.20 5.71 22.17
N LYS A 104 -0.01 4.95 21.09
CA LYS A 104 -0.99 4.04 20.47
C LYS A 104 -0.41 2.63 20.39
N THR A 105 -1.28 1.62 20.37
CA THR A 105 -0.85 0.24 20.11
C THR A 105 -1.02 -0.04 18.62
N VAL A 106 0.09 -0.15 17.90
CA VAL A 106 0.08 -0.41 16.44
C VAL A 106 0.87 -1.69 16.18
N PHE A 107 0.26 -2.67 15.52
CA PHE A 107 0.90 -3.94 15.22
C PHE A 107 0.45 -4.53 13.88
N CYS A 108 1.25 -5.45 13.34
CA CYS A 108 0.96 -6.11 12.08
C CYS A 108 -0.08 -7.21 12.30
N LEU A 109 -1.03 -7.33 11.37
CA LEU A 109 -2.06 -8.35 11.42
C LEU A 109 -1.49 -9.77 11.21
N ASP A 110 -0.41 -9.90 10.43
CA ASP A 110 0.31 -11.18 10.28
C ASP A 110 1.46 -11.25 11.30
N PRO A 111 1.43 -12.21 12.26
CA PRO A 111 2.52 -12.40 13.21
C PRO A 111 3.75 -13.04 12.57
N ILE A 112 3.59 -13.72 11.43
CA ILE A 112 4.69 -14.35 10.68
C ILE A 112 5.12 -13.35 9.61
N VAL A 113 6.03 -12.46 10.01
CA VAL A 113 6.54 -11.39 9.14
C VAL A 113 7.25 -11.99 7.92
N CYS A 114 6.65 -11.85 6.74
CA CYS A 114 7.32 -12.05 5.46
C CYS A 114 7.40 -10.69 4.75
N PRO A 115 8.54 -10.01 4.81
CA PRO A 115 8.66 -8.71 4.19
C PRO A 115 8.54 -8.78 2.67
N CYS A 116 8.27 -7.65 2.03
CA CYS A 116 8.41 -7.55 0.58
C CYS A 116 9.88 -7.79 0.19
N ALA A 117 10.21 -9.01 -0.23
CA ALA A 117 11.58 -9.45 -0.45
C ALA A 117 12.33 -8.60 -1.49
N THR A 118 11.61 -7.99 -2.43
CA THR A 118 12.18 -7.05 -3.40
C THR A 118 12.47 -5.67 -2.80
N MET A 119 11.62 -5.17 -1.90
CA MET A 119 11.91 -3.91 -1.17
C MET A 119 13.13 -4.05 -0.26
N TYR A 120 13.32 -5.21 0.37
CA TYR A 120 14.49 -5.50 1.22
C TYR A 120 15.82 -5.61 0.46
N ARG A 121 15.80 -5.56 -0.88
CA ARG A 121 17.03 -5.47 -1.68
C ARG A 121 17.65 -4.08 -1.63
N ILE A 122 16.93 -3.07 -1.16
CA ILE A 122 17.48 -1.73 -0.93
C ILE A 122 18.20 -1.72 0.42
N HIS A 123 19.52 -1.58 0.38
CA HIS A 123 20.38 -1.61 1.56
C HIS A 123 21.31 -0.38 1.58
N PRO A 124 21.61 0.21 2.75
CA PRO A 124 22.48 1.39 2.85
C PRO A 124 23.84 1.22 2.14
N ALA A 125 24.43 0.03 2.18
CA ALA A 125 25.67 -0.25 1.46
C ALA A 125 25.54 -0.11 -0.07
N TYR A 126 24.43 -0.55 -0.66
CA TYR A 126 24.19 -0.40 -2.09
C TYR A 126 23.86 1.04 -2.46
N LEU A 127 23.17 1.77 -1.58
CA LEU A 127 22.94 3.20 -1.76
C LEU A 127 24.27 3.96 -1.76
N LEU A 128 25.14 3.71 -0.77
CA LEU A 128 26.48 4.30 -0.72
C LEU A 128 27.27 4.01 -1.99
N TRP A 129 27.32 2.74 -2.41
CA TRP A 129 28.02 2.33 -3.63
C TRP A 129 27.52 3.09 -4.88
N VAL A 130 26.21 3.26 -5.02
CA VAL A 130 25.63 4.04 -6.13
C VAL A 130 26.04 5.52 -6.04
N LEU A 131 26.02 6.11 -4.83
CA LEU A 131 26.41 7.51 -4.62
C LEU A 131 27.89 7.76 -4.91
N GLU A 132 28.78 6.87 -4.45
CA GLU A 132 30.21 6.94 -4.74
C GLU A 132 30.48 6.81 -6.24
N GLY A 133 29.77 5.90 -6.92
CA GLY A 133 29.81 5.79 -8.37
C GLY A 133 29.46 7.10 -9.06
N LEU A 134 28.36 7.75 -8.65
CA LEU A 134 27.94 9.03 -9.22
C LEU A 134 29.00 10.12 -9.02
N MET A 135 29.64 10.18 -7.84
CA MET A 135 30.74 11.12 -7.57
C MET A 135 31.95 10.87 -8.46
N ALA A 136 32.22 9.60 -8.81
CA ALA A 136 33.28 9.21 -9.73
C ALA A 136 32.87 9.33 -11.22
N GLY A 137 31.69 9.88 -11.52
CA GLY A 137 31.17 10.00 -12.90
C GLY A 137 30.62 8.70 -13.49
N LEU A 138 30.46 7.65 -12.68
CA LEU A 138 29.90 6.35 -13.07
C LEU A 138 28.42 6.23 -12.69
N ALA A 139 27.55 6.11 -13.67
CA ALA A 139 26.11 5.87 -13.44
C ALA A 139 25.79 4.38 -13.32
N ILE A 140 25.90 3.83 -12.11
CA ILE A 140 25.60 2.43 -11.80
C ILE A 140 24.09 2.15 -11.96
N ASN A 141 23.73 1.07 -12.66
CA ASN A 141 22.34 0.61 -12.86
C ASN A 141 21.37 1.71 -13.32
N ARG A 142 21.85 2.65 -14.16
CA ARG A 142 21.03 3.74 -14.69
C ARG A 142 19.80 3.17 -15.40
N ILE A 143 18.62 3.48 -14.86
CA ILE A 143 17.35 3.10 -15.46
C ILE A 143 17.23 3.80 -16.81
N LYS A 144 17.01 3.01 -17.86
CA LYS A 144 16.70 3.46 -19.22
C LYS A 144 15.44 2.76 -19.67
N VAL A 145 14.61 3.48 -20.39
CA VAL A 145 13.36 2.98 -20.99
C VAL A 145 13.41 3.38 -22.46
N GLU A 146 13.03 2.47 -23.34
CA GLU A 146 12.96 2.73 -24.78
C GLU A 146 12.01 3.90 -25.09
N VAL A 147 12.34 4.66 -26.13
CA VAL A 147 11.70 5.96 -26.42
C VAL A 147 10.20 5.82 -26.65
N ASP A 148 9.81 4.80 -27.41
CA ASP A 148 8.42 4.45 -27.72
C ASP A 148 7.64 4.03 -26.46
N VAL A 149 8.23 3.14 -25.64
CA VAL A 149 7.64 2.70 -24.37
C VAL A 149 7.47 3.89 -23.41
N ALA A 150 8.47 4.76 -23.30
CA ALA A 150 8.43 5.93 -22.44
C ALA A 150 7.38 6.96 -22.89
N ALA A 151 7.17 7.12 -24.20
CA ALA A 151 6.18 8.05 -24.75
C ALA A 151 4.76 7.62 -24.36
N GLU A 152 4.40 6.35 -24.60
CA GLU A 152 3.07 5.82 -24.30
C GLU A 152 2.81 5.76 -22.79
N ALA A 153 3.77 5.28 -21.99
CA ALA A 153 3.65 5.26 -20.53
C ALA A 153 3.45 6.67 -19.96
N ARG A 154 4.14 7.67 -20.51
CA ARG A 154 3.99 9.08 -20.10
C ARG A 154 2.64 9.66 -20.48
N ALA A 155 2.10 9.31 -21.64
CA ALA A 155 0.77 9.74 -22.06
C ALA A 155 -0.32 9.21 -21.10
N ALA A 156 -0.24 7.93 -20.72
CA ALA A 156 -1.13 7.33 -19.74
C ALA A 156 -1.00 8.00 -18.36
N LEU A 157 0.23 8.17 -17.85
CA LEU A 157 0.49 8.82 -16.56
C LEU A 157 -0.04 10.26 -16.52
N ARG A 158 0.19 11.04 -17.58
CA ARG A 158 -0.28 12.43 -17.66
C ARG A 158 -1.80 12.50 -17.55
N ARG A 159 -2.53 11.68 -18.31
CA ARG A 159 -3.99 11.61 -18.25
C ARG A 159 -4.49 11.23 -16.85
N MET A 160 -3.81 10.30 -16.17
CA MET A 160 -4.15 9.94 -14.79
C MET A 160 -4.02 11.15 -13.85
N LEU A 161 -2.90 11.88 -13.92
CA LEU A 161 -2.63 13.04 -13.06
C LEU A 161 -3.53 14.25 -13.35
N GLU A 162 -3.85 14.51 -14.62
CA GLU A 162 -4.80 15.57 -15.02
C GLU A 162 -6.20 15.28 -14.50
N ASN A 163 -6.58 14.00 -14.45
CA ASN A 163 -7.84 13.60 -13.86
C ASN A 163 -7.77 13.62 -12.33
N ALA A 164 -6.66 13.27 -11.68
CA ALA A 164 -6.55 13.16 -10.22
C ALA A 164 -6.37 14.50 -9.45
N ARG A 165 -6.44 15.67 -10.12
CA ARG A 165 -6.31 17.01 -9.50
C ARG A 165 -7.61 17.75 -9.20
#